data_AF-A0A430HF25-F1
#
_entry.id   AF-A0A430HF25-F1
#
_cell.length_a   1.000
_cell.length_b   1.000
_cell.length_c   1.000
_cell.angle_alpha   90.00
_cell.angle_beta   90.00
_cell.angle_gamma   90.00
#
_symmetry.space_group_name_H-M   'P 1'
#
loop_
_entity.id
_entity.type
_entity.pdbx_description
1 polymer ?
#
loop_
_entity_poly.entity_id
_entity_poly.type
_entity_poly.pdbx_seq_one_letter_code
_entity_poly.pdbx_strand_id
1 'polypeptide(L)'
;MSPSVANALLAPDVRRAIYKQLAAATLAPYRALLIQLLDEEINLRTALWDHIVQDDMDYYEGIYQCAFLLYRAGDVADTLLLWKAKHINMDVGTSLGAEYFIGAGLDATMAYLASSPMPEAADIADYIQQWFEQPGAITWQEAWEQERSSAIANA
;
A
#
# COMPACT_ATOMS: atom_id res chain seq x y z
N MET A 1 -13.81 -12.37 12.48
CA MET A 1 -14.18 -10.99 12.86
C MET A 1 -15.69 -10.93 13.03
N SER A 2 -16.24 -10.15 13.96
CA SER A 2 -17.70 -10.01 14.08
C SER A 2 -18.26 -9.10 12.98
N PRO A 3 -19.55 -9.26 12.59
CA PRO A 3 -20.18 -8.39 11.58
C PRO A 3 -20.16 -6.90 11.95
N SER A 4 -20.25 -6.58 13.25
CA SER A 4 -20.19 -5.19 13.74
C SER A 4 -18.83 -4.54 13.51
N VAL A 5 -17.74 -5.31 13.66
CA VAL A 5 -16.38 -4.81 13.41
C VAL A 5 -16.15 -4.69 11.91
N ALA A 6 -16.58 -5.67 11.11
CA ALA A 6 -16.47 -5.60 9.65
C ALA A 6 -17.20 -4.37 9.08
N ASN A 7 -18.41 -4.08 9.55
CA ASN A 7 -19.14 -2.88 9.12
C ASN A 7 -18.46 -1.57 9.53
N ALA A 8 -17.76 -1.55 10.66
CA ALA A 8 -17.02 -0.36 11.08
C ALA A 8 -15.82 -0.07 10.16
N LEU A 9 -15.20 -1.10 9.57
CA LEU A 9 -14.08 -0.92 8.64
C LEU A 9 -14.47 -0.30 7.30
N LEU A 10 -15.77 -0.30 6.95
CA LEU A 10 -16.27 0.38 5.75
C LEU A 10 -16.13 1.91 5.87
N ALA A 11 -16.12 2.45 7.09
CA ALA A 11 -16.04 3.88 7.35
C ALA A 11 -14.59 4.39 7.19
N PRO A 12 -14.30 5.32 6.25
CA PRO A 12 -12.93 5.76 5.97
C PRO A 12 -12.24 6.46 7.14
N ASP A 13 -12.99 7.14 8.00
CA ASP A 13 -12.51 7.78 9.23
C ASP A 13 -12.02 6.76 10.26
N VAL A 14 -12.72 5.63 10.39
CA VAL A 14 -12.32 4.50 11.23
C VAL A 14 -11.02 3.90 10.72
N ARG A 15 -10.90 3.65 9.41
CA ARG A 15 -9.65 3.14 8.82
C ARG A 15 -8.47 4.09 9.05
N ARG A 16 -8.66 5.38 8.81
CA ARG A 16 -7.65 6.41 9.09
C ARG A 16 -7.21 6.41 10.56
N ALA A 17 -8.15 6.26 11.50
CA ALA A 17 -7.81 6.16 12.92
C ALA A 17 -6.98 4.89 13.24
N ILE A 18 -7.29 3.76 12.60
CA ILE A 18 -6.49 2.52 12.71
C ILE A 18 -5.07 2.76 12.18
N TYR A 19 -4.91 3.38 11.01
CA TYR A 19 -3.59 3.65 10.43
C TYR A 19 -2.70 4.48 11.35
N LYS A 20 -3.26 5.54 11.98
CA LYS A 20 -2.55 6.34 12.99
C LYS A 20 -2.06 5.52 14.17
N GLN A 21 -2.89 4.63 14.69
CA GLN A 21 -2.51 3.76 15.82
C GLN A 21 -1.42 2.77 15.41
N LEU A 22 -1.48 2.25 14.19
CA LEU A 22 -0.50 1.29 13.68
C LEU A 22 0.83 1.94 13.25
N ALA A 23 0.87 3.25 13.00
CA ALA A 23 2.07 3.95 12.56
C ALA A 23 3.30 3.75 13.47
N ALA A 24 3.10 3.57 14.78
CA ALA A 24 4.20 3.32 15.73
C ALA A 24 4.33 1.85 16.16
N ALA A 25 3.48 0.95 15.64
CA ALA A 25 3.41 -0.43 16.08
C ALA A 25 4.34 -1.36 15.27
N THR A 26 4.60 -2.54 15.82
CA THR A 26 5.09 -3.69 15.03
C THR A 26 3.93 -4.23 14.20
N LEU A 27 4.10 -4.29 12.87
CA LEU A 27 2.99 -4.51 11.95
C LEU A 27 2.73 -5.96 11.56
N ALA A 28 3.71 -6.87 11.72
CA ALA A 28 3.55 -8.27 11.34
C ALA A 28 2.27 -8.94 11.90
N PRO A 29 1.87 -8.73 13.17
CA PRO A 29 0.61 -9.28 13.69
C PRO A 29 -0.67 -8.72 13.05
N TYR A 30 -0.58 -7.53 12.45
CA TYR A 30 -1.72 -6.82 11.85
C TYR A 30 -1.79 -6.99 10.35
N ARG A 31 -0.85 -7.72 9.71
CA ARG A 31 -0.81 -7.89 8.25
C ARG A 31 -2.15 -8.34 7.66
N ALA A 32 -2.79 -9.34 8.26
CA ALA A 32 -4.08 -9.84 7.79
C ALA A 32 -5.20 -8.78 7.86
N LEU A 33 -5.16 -7.89 8.85
CA LEU A 33 -6.06 -6.74 8.93
C LEU A 33 -5.72 -5.72 7.85
N LEU A 34 -4.44 -5.37 7.68
CA LEU A 34 -4.01 -4.40 6.67
C LEU A 34 -4.38 -4.83 5.24
N ILE A 35 -4.33 -6.12 4.92
CA ILE A 35 -4.80 -6.64 3.62
C ILE A 35 -6.30 -6.38 3.44
N GLN A 36 -7.11 -6.64 4.47
CA GLN A 36 -8.56 -6.36 4.42
C GLN A 36 -8.83 -4.86 4.28
N LEU A 37 -8.06 -4.02 4.97
CA LEU A 37 -8.19 -2.57 4.85
C LEU A 37 -7.82 -2.09 3.45
N LEU A 38 -6.77 -2.66 2.82
CA LEU A 38 -6.41 -2.35 1.44
C LEU A 38 -7.55 -2.67 0.47
N ASP A 39 -8.23 -3.81 0.64
CA ASP A 39 -9.40 -4.16 -0.17
C ASP A 39 -10.51 -3.11 -0.04
N GLU A 40 -10.77 -2.62 1.18
CA GLU A 40 -11.76 -1.55 1.39
C GLU A 40 -11.32 -0.20 0.81
N GLU A 41 -10.03 0.11 0.83
CA GLU A 41 -9.52 1.31 0.16
C GLU A 41 -9.63 1.20 -1.36
N ILE A 42 -9.34 0.03 -1.93
CA ILE A 42 -9.56 -0.24 -3.36
C ILE A 42 -11.04 -0.05 -3.70
N ASN A 43 -11.96 -0.65 -2.94
CA ASN A 43 -13.40 -0.52 -3.15
C ASN A 43 -13.86 0.94 -3.12
N LEU A 44 -13.43 1.70 -2.12
CA LEU A 44 -13.75 3.12 -2.01
C LEU A 44 -13.20 3.90 -3.21
N ARG A 45 -11.94 3.66 -3.60
CA ARG A 45 -11.32 4.40 -4.70
C ARG A 45 -11.93 4.08 -6.05
N THR A 46 -12.30 2.83 -6.31
CA THR A 46 -13.05 2.47 -7.52
C THR A 46 -14.42 3.14 -7.52
N ALA A 47 -15.16 3.12 -6.40
CA ALA A 47 -16.48 3.75 -6.32
C ALA A 47 -16.44 5.28 -6.50
N LEU A 48 -15.41 5.96 -5.99
CA LEU A 48 -15.19 7.39 -6.21
C LEU A 48 -14.86 7.69 -7.68
N TRP A 49 -13.97 6.89 -8.28
CA TRP A 49 -13.58 7.02 -9.68
C TRP A 49 -14.75 6.81 -10.64
N ASP A 50 -15.60 5.83 -10.34
CA ASP A 50 -16.81 5.51 -11.12
C ASP A 50 -17.99 6.45 -10.80
N HIS A 51 -17.78 7.46 -9.94
CA HIS A 51 -18.79 8.42 -9.49
C HIS A 51 -20.03 7.79 -8.82
N ILE A 52 -19.87 6.59 -8.25
CA ILE A 52 -20.92 5.89 -7.49
C ILE A 52 -21.12 6.56 -6.13
N VAL A 53 -20.03 7.02 -5.53
CA VAL A 53 -20.02 7.81 -4.29
C VAL A 53 -19.26 9.11 -4.52
N GLN A 54 -19.49 10.09 -3.64
CA GLN A 54 -18.76 11.35 -3.62
C GLN A 54 -18.17 11.53 -2.22
N ASP A 55 -16.96 12.08 -2.16
CA ASP A 55 -16.36 12.55 -0.92
C ASP A 55 -15.85 13.98 -1.10
N ASP A 56 -15.58 14.65 0.01
CA ASP A 56 -14.98 15.98 0.02
C ASP A 56 -13.45 15.91 -0.21
N MET A 57 -12.97 14.83 -0.85
CA MET A 57 -11.54 14.52 -1.03
C MET A 57 -10.78 14.39 0.31
N ASP A 58 -11.44 14.06 1.42
CA ASP A 58 -10.82 13.99 2.75
C ASP A 58 -10.06 12.67 3.01
N TYR A 59 -10.37 11.62 2.25
CA TYR A 59 -9.90 10.25 2.51
C TYR A 59 -9.05 9.68 1.39
N TYR A 60 -8.64 10.53 0.45
CA TYR A 60 -7.95 10.11 -0.75
C TYR A 60 -6.57 9.46 -0.43
N GLU A 61 -5.90 9.87 0.64
CA GLU A 61 -4.63 9.31 1.08
C GLU A 61 -4.74 7.90 1.70
N GLY A 62 -5.95 7.43 2.06
CA GLY A 62 -6.15 6.19 2.83
C GLY A 62 -5.50 4.96 2.19
N ILE A 63 -5.62 4.81 0.87
CA ILE A 63 -4.99 3.72 0.11
C ILE A 63 -3.46 3.74 0.22
N TYR A 64 -2.84 4.92 0.20
CA TYR A 64 -1.38 5.08 0.29
C TYR A 64 -0.89 4.87 1.72
N GLN A 65 -1.66 5.31 2.72
CA GLN A 65 -1.37 5.04 4.12
C GLN A 65 -1.42 3.54 4.42
N CYS A 66 -2.44 2.84 3.93
CA CYS A 66 -2.54 1.39 4.06
C CYS A 66 -1.41 0.66 3.33
N ALA A 67 -1.10 1.07 2.09
CA ALA A 67 0.01 0.51 1.31
C ALA A 67 1.36 0.68 2.03
N PHE A 68 1.60 1.83 2.66
CA PHE A 68 2.81 2.07 3.44
C PHE A 68 2.90 1.18 4.68
N LEU A 69 1.77 0.93 5.36
CA LEU A 69 1.74 0.01 6.49
C LEU A 69 1.98 -1.45 6.07
N LEU A 70 1.51 -1.87 4.88
CA LEU A 70 1.86 -3.17 4.30
C LEU A 70 3.35 -3.24 3.94
N TYR A 71 3.90 -2.19 3.32
CA TYR A 71 5.35 -2.06 3.10
C TYR A 71 6.12 -2.29 4.42
N ARG A 72 5.72 -1.62 5.50
CA ARG A 72 6.35 -1.79 6.82
C ARG A 72 6.07 -3.13 7.50
N ALA A 73 5.06 -3.89 7.07
CA ALA A 73 4.84 -5.25 7.55
C ALA A 73 5.87 -6.22 6.97
N GLY A 74 6.45 -5.89 5.80
CA GLY A 74 7.67 -6.51 5.28
C GLY A 74 7.51 -7.92 4.70
N ASP A 75 6.30 -8.27 4.24
CA ASP A 75 6.04 -9.58 3.61
C ASP A 75 6.10 -9.46 2.08
N VAL A 76 6.95 -10.27 1.45
CA VAL A 76 7.13 -10.26 -0.02
C VAL A 76 5.84 -10.53 -0.79
N ALA A 77 4.87 -11.24 -0.20
CA ALA A 77 3.60 -11.51 -0.87
C ALA A 77 2.71 -10.26 -1.02
N ASP A 78 2.96 -9.20 -0.24
CA ASP A 78 2.21 -7.95 -0.35
C ASP A 78 2.51 -7.21 -1.66
N THR A 79 3.67 -7.43 -2.26
CA THR A 79 4.07 -6.85 -3.55
C THR A 79 3.03 -7.09 -4.66
N LEU A 80 2.46 -8.30 -4.74
CA LEU A 80 1.42 -8.62 -5.74
C LEU A 80 0.08 -7.94 -5.44
N LEU A 81 -0.26 -7.78 -4.16
CA LEU A 81 -1.50 -7.10 -3.75
C LEU A 81 -1.43 -5.61 -4.08
N LEU A 82 -0.30 -4.98 -3.76
CA LEU A 82 -0.04 -3.58 -4.09
C LEU A 82 0.00 -3.35 -5.60
N TRP A 83 0.40 -4.35 -6.39
CA TRP A 83 0.43 -4.23 -7.85
C TRP A 83 -0.98 -4.16 -8.43
N LYS A 84 -1.90 -4.96 -7.87
CA LYS A 84 -3.33 -4.87 -8.20
C LYS A 84 -3.88 -3.51 -7.81
N ALA A 85 -3.57 -3.02 -6.61
CA ALA A 85 -3.99 -1.69 -6.15
C ALA A 85 -3.49 -0.58 -7.09
N LYS A 86 -2.24 -0.65 -7.56
CA LYS A 86 -1.66 0.31 -8.53
C LYS A 86 -2.50 0.42 -9.81
N HIS A 87 -3.16 -0.64 -10.24
CA HIS A 87 -3.84 -0.70 -11.53
C HIS A 87 -5.35 -0.43 -11.48
N ILE A 88 -5.89 0.04 -10.34
CA ILE A 88 -7.33 0.29 -10.22
C ILE A 88 -7.80 1.53 -10.99
N ASN A 89 -6.94 2.56 -11.11
CA ASN A 89 -7.17 3.75 -11.93
C ASN A 89 -5.86 4.56 -12.13
N MET A 90 -5.93 5.66 -12.90
CA MET A 90 -4.78 6.49 -13.22
C MET A 90 -4.17 7.21 -12.01
N ASP A 91 -5.00 7.71 -11.09
CA ASP A 91 -4.55 8.48 -9.93
C ASP A 91 -3.72 7.61 -8.98
N VAL A 92 -4.20 6.41 -8.70
CA VAL A 92 -3.46 5.43 -7.88
C VAL A 92 -2.25 4.91 -8.64
N GLY A 93 -2.37 4.65 -9.94
CA GLY A 93 -1.26 4.17 -10.77
C GLY A 93 -0.07 5.12 -10.81
N THR A 94 -0.31 6.43 -10.80
CA THR A 94 0.74 7.45 -10.79
C THR A 94 1.32 7.71 -9.40
N SER A 95 0.55 7.49 -8.33
CA SER A 95 0.95 7.81 -6.95
C SER A 95 1.53 6.62 -6.16
N LEU A 96 1.14 5.39 -6.50
CA LEU A 96 1.65 4.17 -5.88
C LEU A 96 2.94 3.75 -6.61
N GLY A 97 4.05 4.38 -6.19
CA GLY A 97 5.39 4.22 -6.77
C GLY A 97 6.11 2.90 -6.43
N ALA A 98 7.29 2.72 -7.03
CA ALA A 98 8.13 1.53 -6.87
C ALA A 98 8.54 1.27 -5.40
N GLU A 99 8.61 2.32 -4.60
CA GLU A 99 9.03 2.32 -3.21
C GLU A 99 8.15 1.45 -2.32
N TYR A 100 6.85 1.36 -2.61
CA TYR A 100 5.89 0.56 -1.84
C TYR A 100 6.11 -0.95 -1.97
N PHE A 101 6.74 -1.41 -3.06
CA PHE A 101 6.79 -2.83 -3.40
C PHE A 101 7.87 -3.61 -2.68
N ILE A 102 8.85 -2.92 -2.09
CA ILE A 102 10.07 -3.53 -1.55
C ILE A 102 10.08 -3.57 -0.01
N GLY A 103 8.91 -3.76 0.62
CA GLY A 103 8.78 -3.77 2.09
C GLY A 103 9.63 -4.81 2.80
N ALA A 104 9.87 -5.96 2.16
CA ALA A 104 10.78 -6.99 2.65
C ALA A 104 12.26 -6.70 2.36
N GLY A 105 12.57 -5.57 1.74
CA GLY A 105 13.85 -5.25 1.11
C GLY A 105 13.89 -5.61 -0.37
N LEU A 106 14.74 -4.89 -1.13
CA LEU A 106 14.86 -5.05 -2.58
C LEU A 106 15.24 -6.49 -2.98
N ASP A 107 16.31 -7.03 -2.42
CA ASP A 107 16.82 -8.36 -2.78
C ASP A 107 15.80 -9.48 -2.51
N ALA A 108 15.16 -9.45 -1.33
CA ALA A 108 14.15 -10.43 -0.95
C ALA A 108 12.92 -10.37 -1.86
N THR A 109 12.50 -9.15 -2.22
CA THR A 109 11.38 -8.91 -3.13
C THR A 109 11.71 -9.41 -4.54
N MET A 110 12.89 -9.09 -5.07
CA MET A 110 13.31 -9.55 -6.40
C MET A 110 13.46 -11.08 -6.45
N ALA A 111 14.00 -11.70 -5.41
CA ALA A 111 14.10 -13.16 -5.32
C ALA A 111 12.71 -13.82 -5.28
N TYR A 112 11.76 -13.25 -4.53
CA TYR A 112 10.38 -13.71 -4.51
C TYR A 112 9.74 -13.64 -5.90
N LEU A 113 9.82 -12.49 -6.57
CA LEU A 113 9.24 -12.27 -7.90
C LEU A 113 9.84 -13.23 -8.94
N ALA A 114 11.16 -13.43 -8.92
CA ALA A 114 11.83 -14.37 -9.83
C ALA A 114 11.38 -15.83 -9.67
N SER A 115 10.91 -16.20 -8.47
CA SER A 115 10.40 -17.55 -8.16
C SER A 115 8.88 -17.68 -8.28
N SER A 116 8.18 -16.57 -8.49
CA SER A 116 6.72 -16.53 -8.47
C SER A 116 6.12 -17.08 -9.78
N PRO A 117 5.09 -17.94 -9.72
CA PRO A 117 4.39 -18.41 -10.91
C PRO A 117 3.38 -17.40 -11.46
N MET A 118 3.23 -16.24 -10.82
CA MET A 118 2.23 -15.24 -11.19
C MET A 118 2.67 -14.51 -12.47
N PRO A 119 1.78 -14.37 -13.48
CA PRO A 119 2.12 -13.71 -14.73
C PRO A 119 2.68 -12.29 -14.56
N GLU A 120 2.16 -11.55 -13.58
CA GLU A 120 2.53 -10.16 -13.32
C GLU A 120 3.89 -10.02 -12.63
N ALA A 121 4.50 -11.11 -12.15
CA ALA A 121 5.74 -11.04 -11.37
C ALA A 121 6.91 -10.46 -12.17
N ALA A 122 6.99 -10.77 -13.47
CA ALA A 122 8.01 -10.23 -14.35
C ALA A 122 7.84 -8.71 -14.54
N ASP A 123 6.62 -8.24 -14.81
CA ASP A 123 6.32 -6.82 -14.99
C ASP A 123 6.64 -6.01 -13.73
N ILE A 124 6.35 -6.56 -12.56
CA ILE A 124 6.68 -5.93 -11.27
C ILE A 124 8.20 -5.87 -11.09
N ALA A 125 8.91 -6.96 -11.38
CA ALA A 125 10.36 -7.02 -11.23
C ALA A 125 11.04 -5.99 -12.13
N ASP A 126 10.62 -5.88 -13.40
CA ASP A 126 11.12 -4.89 -14.35
C ASP A 126 10.85 -3.46 -13.87
N TYR A 127 9.65 -3.18 -13.36
CA TYR A 127 9.29 -1.87 -12.82
C TYR A 127 10.15 -1.46 -11.61
N ILE A 128 10.33 -2.38 -10.66
CA ILE A 128 11.19 -2.16 -9.49
C ILE A 128 12.64 -1.97 -9.92
N GLN A 129 13.15 -2.83 -10.81
CA GLN A 129 14.53 -2.77 -11.28
C GLN A 129 14.83 -1.41 -11.94
N GLN A 130 13.98 -0.97 -12.87
CA GLN A 130 14.16 0.32 -13.55
C GLN A 130 14.18 1.52 -12.58
N TRP A 131 13.43 1.43 -11.47
CA TRP A 131 13.47 2.45 -10.42
C TRP A 131 14.79 2.42 -9.64
N PHE A 132 15.19 1.26 -9.15
CA PHE A 132 16.35 1.12 -8.27
C PHE A 132 17.71 1.15 -8.99
N GLU A 133 17.73 1.08 -10.32
CA GLU A 133 18.91 1.37 -11.13
C GLU A 133 19.25 2.86 -11.21
N GLN A 134 18.32 3.75 -10.83
CA GLN A 134 18.55 5.19 -10.87
C GLN A 134 19.57 5.62 -9.80
N PRO A 135 20.50 6.54 -10.14
CA PRO A 135 21.44 7.08 -9.16
C PRO A 135 20.72 7.73 -7.96
N GLY A 136 21.03 7.26 -6.76
CA GLY A 136 20.45 7.80 -5.52
C GLY A 136 19.10 7.21 -5.10
N ALA A 137 18.58 6.21 -5.82
CA ALA A 137 17.29 5.56 -5.51
C ALA A 137 17.18 5.08 -4.05
N ILE A 138 18.26 4.55 -3.48
CA ILE A 138 18.29 4.10 -2.07
C ILE A 138 18.14 5.28 -1.10
N THR A 139 18.83 6.39 -1.34
CA THR A 139 18.70 7.60 -0.53
C THR A 139 17.28 8.20 -0.63
N TRP A 140 16.69 8.13 -1.82
CA TRP A 140 15.30 8.55 -2.00
C TRP A 140 14.32 7.62 -1.28
N GLN A 141 14.54 6.30 -1.31
CA GLN A 141 13.73 5.34 -0.56
C GLN A 141 13.71 5.67 0.94
N GLU A 142 14.88 5.96 1.52
CA GLU A 142 15.00 6.32 2.94
C GLU A 142 14.25 7.63 3.28
N ALA A 143 14.37 8.64 2.41
CA ALA A 143 13.66 9.91 2.58
C ALA A 143 12.15 9.74 2.44
N TRP A 144 11.70 8.97 1.44
CA TRP A 144 10.30 8.64 1.20
C TRP A 144 9.69 7.91 2.40
N GLU A 145 10.41 6.97 3.01
CA GLU A 145 9.92 6.23 4.18
C GLU A 145 9.70 7.17 5.38
N GLN A 146 10.62 8.11 5.62
CA GLN A 146 10.49 9.11 6.68
C GLN A 146 9.30 10.05 6.44
N GLU A 147 9.12 10.49 5.19
CA GLU A 147 7.99 11.33 4.80
C GLU A 147 6.65 10.61 5.03
N ARG A 148 6.52 9.37 4.55
CA ARG A 148 5.28 8.59 4.69
C ARG A 148 4.95 8.26 6.12
N SER A 149 5.95 7.91 6.93
CA SER A 149 5.76 7.71 8.37
C SER A 149 5.28 8.98 9.06
N SER A 150 5.81 10.15 8.68
CA SER A 150 5.41 11.45 9.25
C SER A 150 4.00 11.86 8.79
N ALA A 151 3.66 11.60 7.54
CA ALA A 151 2.35 11.92 6.98
C ALA A 151 1.21 11.20 7.71
N ILE A 152 1.38 9.91 8.04
CA ILE A 152 0.35 9.16 8.81
C ILE A 152 0.22 9.72 10.22
N ALA A 153 1.33 10.08 10.87
CA ALA A 153 1.31 10.62 12.23
C ALA A 153 0.59 11.98 12.34
N ASN A 154 0.64 12.79 11.26
CA ASN A 154 0.07 14.14 11.20
C ASN A 154 -1.30 14.24 10.53
N ALA A 155 -1.80 13.14 9.95
CA ALA A 155 -3.10 13.07 9.28
C ALA A 155 -4.28 13.19 10.27
#